data_AF-A0A937SFR9-F1
#
_entry.id   AF-A0A937SFR9-F1
#
_cell.length_a   1.000
_cell.length_b   1.000
_cell.length_c   1.000
_cell.angle_alpha   90.00
_cell.angle_beta   90.00
_cell.angle_gamma   90.00
#
_symmetry.space_group_name_H-M   'P 1'
#
loop_
_entity.id
_entity.type
_entity.pdbx_description
1 polymer ?
#
loop_
_entity_poly.entity_id
_entity_poly.type
_entity_poly.pdbx_seq_one_letter_code
_entity_poly.pdbx_strand_id
1 'polypeptide(L)'
;MKKRVKRKSPSRAKYEQSHPVVSFRVSRKLHDRIQIVKRVEGQSLTDIVEAGVGLFEVKIRAEEEIRQQAFQEGHIKGYTLAESLYKVTFPCSVCGEQMEVDHKETKRAVREFLIDNGWGHRTCIERYQ
;
A
#
# COMPACT_ATOMS: atom_id res chain seq x y z
N MET A 1 6.41 -35.86 -49.02
CA MET A 1 7.45 -34.92 -48.51
C MET A 1 7.67 -35.15 -47.02
N LYS A 2 8.87 -35.59 -46.59
CA LYS A 2 9.20 -35.67 -45.15
C LYS A 2 9.40 -34.25 -44.62
N LYS A 3 8.60 -33.84 -43.63
CA LYS A 3 8.78 -32.55 -42.93
C LYS A 3 10.19 -32.54 -42.29
N ARG A 4 11.03 -31.58 -42.67
CA ARG A 4 12.30 -31.30 -41.97
C ARG A 4 11.98 -30.91 -40.52
N VAL A 5 12.46 -31.69 -39.56
CA VAL A 5 12.40 -31.33 -38.14
C VAL A 5 13.37 -30.17 -37.93
N LYS A 6 12.84 -28.96 -37.71
CA LYS A 6 13.66 -27.79 -37.40
C LYS A 6 14.32 -28.01 -36.04
N ARG A 7 15.65 -27.87 -35.97
CA ARG A 7 16.38 -27.88 -34.69
C ARG A 7 15.92 -26.67 -33.85
N LYS A 8 15.60 -26.91 -32.58
CA LYS A 8 15.27 -25.84 -31.64
C LYS A 8 16.53 -25.04 -31.34
N SER A 9 16.41 -23.72 -31.22
CA SER A 9 17.52 -22.89 -30.76
C SER A 9 17.85 -23.19 -29.30
N PRO A 10 19.11 -23.02 -28.86
CA PRO A 10 19.49 -23.22 -27.46
C PRO A 10 18.67 -22.35 -26.50
N SER A 11 18.35 -21.12 -26.89
CA SER A 11 17.50 -20.21 -26.11
C SER A 11 16.10 -20.77 -25.89
N ARG A 12 15.48 -21.32 -26.94
CA ARG A 12 14.14 -21.92 -26.86
C ARG A 12 14.13 -23.18 -25.99
N ALA A 13 15.17 -24.00 -26.08
CA ALA A 13 15.31 -25.19 -25.24
C ALA A 13 15.37 -24.84 -23.74
N LYS A 14 16.17 -23.82 -23.37
CA LYS A 14 16.24 -23.33 -21.98
C LYS A 14 14.90 -22.80 -21.49
N TYR A 15 14.18 -22.04 -22.31
CA TYR A 15 12.89 -21.45 -21.93
C TYR A 15 11.81 -22.53 -21.71
N GLU A 16 11.70 -23.49 -22.63
CA GLU A 16 10.73 -24.60 -22.50
C GLU A 16 11.03 -25.51 -21.29
N GLN A 17 12.28 -25.57 -20.83
CA GLN A 17 12.66 -26.33 -19.63
C GLN A 17 12.20 -25.64 -18.34
N SER A 18 12.30 -24.31 -18.24
CA SER A 18 11.80 -23.55 -17.09
C SER A 18 10.29 -23.25 -17.15
N HIS A 19 9.68 -23.31 -18.34
CA HIS A 19 8.27 -23.01 -18.58
C HIS A 19 7.61 -24.16 -19.37
N PRO A 20 7.29 -25.30 -18.72
CA PRO A 20 6.69 -26.43 -19.40
C PRO A 20 5.29 -26.08 -19.94
N VAL A 21 5.02 -26.48 -21.20
CA VAL A 21 3.72 -26.26 -21.84
C VAL A 21 2.80 -27.45 -21.56
N VAL A 22 1.68 -27.19 -20.89
CA VAL A 22 0.61 -28.16 -20.69
C VAL A 22 -0.55 -27.80 -21.61
N SER A 23 -0.97 -28.74 -22.46
CA SER A 23 -2.11 -28.57 -23.36
C SER A 23 -3.04 -29.76 -23.27
N PHE A 24 -4.33 -29.52 -23.10
CA PHE A 24 -5.37 -30.55 -23.06
C PHE A 24 -6.60 -30.10 -23.85
N ARG A 25 -7.39 -31.07 -24.30
CA ARG A 25 -8.66 -30.78 -24.98
C ARG A 25 -9.74 -30.53 -23.94
N VAL A 26 -10.56 -29.51 -24.19
CA VAL A 26 -11.70 -29.15 -23.34
C VAL A 26 -13.01 -29.31 -24.11
N SER A 27 -14.11 -29.50 -23.39
CA SER A 27 -15.44 -29.48 -23.99
C SER A 27 -15.78 -28.07 -24.48
N ARG A 28 -16.65 -27.96 -25.49
CA ARG A 28 -17.07 -26.67 -26.05
C ARG A 28 -17.72 -25.78 -24.99
N LYS A 29 -18.56 -26.38 -24.14
CA LYS A 29 -19.18 -25.71 -22.99
C LYS A 29 -18.16 -25.09 -22.03
N LEU A 30 -17.05 -25.79 -21.75
CA LEU A 30 -16.01 -25.28 -20.87
C LEU A 30 -15.22 -24.15 -21.52
N HIS A 31 -14.86 -24.30 -22.81
CA HIS A 31 -14.20 -23.25 -23.58
C HIS A 31 -15.02 -21.95 -23.60
N ASP A 32 -16.32 -22.05 -23.88
CA ASP A 32 -17.20 -20.88 -23.96
C ASP A 32 -17.32 -20.18 -22.61
N ARG A 33 -17.38 -20.95 -21.51
CA ARG A 33 -17.39 -20.40 -20.15
C ARG A 33 -16.09 -19.67 -19.80
N ILE A 34 -14.94 -20.21 -20.18
CA ILE A 34 -13.64 -19.54 -20.01
C ILE A 34 -13.61 -18.21 -20.79
N GLN A 35 -14.12 -18.19 -22.02
CA GLN A 35 -14.17 -16.96 -22.84
C GLN A 35 -15.08 -15.89 -22.26
N ILE A 36 -16.16 -16.27 -21.58
CA ILE A 36 -17.04 -15.33 -20.87
C ILE A 36 -16.32 -14.73 -19.67
N VAL A 37 -15.71 -15.56 -18.83
CA VAL A 37 -14.96 -15.10 -17.64
C VAL A 37 -13.86 -14.12 -18.03
N LYS A 38 -13.05 -14.44 -19.05
CA LYS A 38 -12.02 -13.52 -19.55
C LYS A 38 -12.56 -12.16 -20.00
N ARG A 39 -13.76 -12.13 -20.59
CA ARG A 39 -14.37 -10.88 -21.08
C ARG A 39 -15.01 -10.05 -19.97
N VAL A 40 -15.67 -10.70 -19.02
CA VAL A 40 -16.42 -10.02 -17.96
C VAL A 40 -15.48 -9.56 -16.83
N GLU A 41 -14.56 -10.42 -16.41
CA GLU A 41 -13.68 -10.15 -15.26
C GLU A 41 -12.31 -9.61 -15.68
N GLY A 42 -12.01 -9.58 -16.99
CA GLY A 42 -10.71 -9.10 -17.51
C GLY A 42 -9.52 -10.00 -17.14
N GLN A 43 -9.76 -11.18 -16.58
CA GLN A 43 -8.72 -12.10 -16.12
C GLN A 43 -7.99 -12.79 -17.26
N SER A 44 -6.70 -13.09 -17.06
CA SER A 44 -5.91 -13.92 -17.98
C SER A 44 -6.26 -15.40 -17.82
N LEU A 45 -5.91 -16.22 -18.82
CA LEU A 45 -6.10 -17.67 -18.71
C LEU A 45 -5.25 -18.27 -17.59
N THR A 46 -4.08 -17.66 -17.35
CA THR A 46 -3.16 -18.02 -16.29
C THR A 46 -3.81 -17.82 -14.92
N ASP A 47 -4.49 -16.69 -14.73
CA ASP A 47 -5.15 -16.37 -13.46
C ASP A 47 -6.25 -17.40 -13.12
N ILE A 48 -7.05 -17.76 -14.11
CA ILE A 48 -8.10 -18.78 -13.97
C ILE A 48 -7.50 -20.14 -13.58
N VAL A 49 -6.35 -20.51 -14.15
CA VAL A 49 -5.67 -21.78 -13.83
C VAL A 49 -5.01 -21.73 -12.46
N GLU A 50 -4.34 -20.63 -12.12
CA GLU A 50 -3.77 -20.43 -10.78
C GLU A 50 -4.86 -20.48 -9.70
N ALA A 51 -6.05 -19.93 -9.98
CA ALA A 51 -7.20 -20.02 -9.09
C ALA A 51 -7.69 -21.46 -8.96
N GLY A 52 -7.79 -22.20 -10.06
CA GLY A 52 -8.20 -23.61 -10.07
C GLY A 52 -7.23 -24.56 -9.35
N VAL A 53 -5.93 -24.22 -9.29
CA VAL A 53 -4.89 -25.01 -8.60
C VAL A 53 -4.71 -24.57 -7.13
N GLY A 54 -5.47 -23.57 -6.66
CA GLY A 54 -5.39 -23.06 -5.28
C GLY A 54 -4.18 -22.16 -5.02
N LEU A 55 -3.47 -21.73 -6.06
CA LEU A 55 -2.32 -20.81 -5.96
C LEU A 55 -2.76 -19.35 -5.77
N PHE A 56 -4.03 -19.02 -6.02
CA PHE A 56 -4.58 -17.69 -5.76
C PHE A 56 -4.63 -17.33 -4.27
N GLU A 57 -4.85 -18.30 -3.38
CA GLU A 57 -4.89 -18.03 -1.94
C GLU A 57 -3.55 -17.53 -1.38
N VAL A 58 -2.44 -17.91 -2.02
CA VAL A 58 -1.08 -17.53 -1.58
C VAL A 58 -0.73 -16.09 -2.01
N LYS A 59 -1.19 -15.65 -3.19
CA LYS A 59 -0.93 -14.28 -3.67
C LYS A 59 -1.68 -13.22 -2.85
N ILE A 60 -2.92 -13.51 -2.43
CA ILE A 60 -3.74 -12.55 -1.65
C ILE A 60 -3.14 -12.30 -0.27
N ARG A 61 -2.69 -13.36 0.42
CA ARG A 61 -2.05 -13.22 1.75
C ARG A 61 -0.74 -12.44 1.68
N ALA A 62 0.08 -12.70 0.66
CA ALA A 62 1.31 -11.95 0.44
C ALA A 62 1.05 -10.48 0.11
N GLU A 63 0.01 -10.17 -0.66
CA GLU A 63 -0.34 -8.78 -1.00
C GLU A 63 -0.88 -7.99 0.20
N GLU A 64 -1.71 -8.61 1.05
CA GLU A 64 -2.17 -7.98 2.29
C GLU A 64 -1.02 -7.70 3.26
N GLU A 65 -0.09 -8.64 3.45
CA GLU A 65 1.08 -8.46 4.30
C GLU A 65 1.99 -7.33 3.78
N ILE A 66 2.26 -7.29 2.48
CA ILE A 66 3.04 -6.22 1.84
C ILE A 66 2.34 -4.87 2.00
N ARG A 67 1.02 -4.83 1.82
CA ARG A 67 0.23 -3.60 1.97
C ARG A 67 0.20 -3.10 3.41
N GLN A 68 0.09 -3.99 4.38
CA GLN A 68 0.14 -3.64 5.81
C GLN A 68 1.52 -3.11 6.20
N GLN A 69 2.60 -3.76 5.76
CA GLN A 69 3.97 -3.28 5.98
C GLN A 69 4.18 -1.90 5.37
N ALA A 70 3.81 -1.71 4.10
CA ALA A 70 3.92 -0.42 3.43
C ALA A 70 3.09 0.68 4.11
N PHE A 71 1.88 0.34 4.60
CA PHE A 71 1.04 1.26 5.36
C PHE A 71 1.67 1.66 6.69
N GLN A 72 2.20 0.70 7.45
CA GLN A 72 2.87 0.97 8.73
C GLN A 72 4.11 1.84 8.53
N GLU A 73 4.94 1.53 7.54
CA GLU A 73 6.11 2.35 7.22
C GLU A 73 5.73 3.77 6.79
N GLY A 74 4.70 3.91 5.94
CA GLY A 74 4.20 5.21 5.53
C GLY A 74 3.63 6.00 6.70
N HIS A 75 2.88 5.34 7.59
CA HIS A 75 2.32 5.94 8.78
C HIS A 75 3.42 6.43 9.74
N ILE A 76 4.43 5.62 10.00
CA ILE A 76 5.56 6.00 10.86
C ILE A 76 6.30 7.21 10.27
N LYS A 77 6.63 7.18 8.97
CA LYS A 77 7.33 8.30 8.30
C LYS A 77 6.48 9.58 8.30
N GLY A 78 5.18 9.46 8.07
CA GLY A 78 4.27 10.60 8.09
C GLY A 78 4.11 11.19 9.49
N TYR A 79 4.00 10.31 10.50
CA TYR A 79 3.87 10.70 11.89
C TYR A 79 5.16 11.38 12.41
N THR A 80 6.34 10.83 12.14
CA THR A 80 7.61 11.44 12.55
C THR A 80 7.86 12.79 11.87
N LEU A 81 7.50 12.94 10.59
CA LEU A 81 7.55 14.22 9.91
C LEU A 81 6.59 15.24 10.56
N ALA A 82 5.35 14.83 10.85
CA ALA A 82 4.37 15.68 11.50
C ALA A 82 4.82 16.12 12.90
N GLU A 83 5.41 15.20 13.69
CA GLU A 83 6.03 15.54 14.96
C GLU A 83 7.14 16.58 14.76
N SER A 84 8.08 16.37 13.83
CA SER A 84 9.17 17.32 13.63
C SER A 84 8.73 18.75 13.25
N LEU A 85 7.59 18.88 12.56
CA LEU A 85 7.12 20.15 12.02
C LEU A 85 6.14 20.88 12.96
N TYR A 86 5.31 20.13 13.69
CA TYR A 86 4.15 20.70 14.38
C TYR A 86 4.14 20.45 15.89
N LYS A 87 5.10 19.67 16.41
CA LYS A 87 5.20 19.39 17.85
C LYS A 87 5.61 20.63 18.61
N VAL A 88 4.79 21.00 19.59
CA VAL A 88 5.07 22.09 20.51
C VAL A 88 5.67 21.49 21.78
N THR A 89 6.87 21.94 22.15
CA THR A 89 7.53 21.56 23.40
C THR A 89 7.78 22.77 24.29
N PHE A 90 7.86 22.53 25.59
CA PHE A 90 8.20 23.53 26.59
C PHE A 90 9.04 22.90 27.72
N PRO A 91 9.94 23.65 28.37
CA PRO A 91 10.73 23.11 29.47
C PRO A 91 9.86 22.88 30.71
N CYS A 92 10.07 21.76 31.39
CA CYS A 92 9.48 21.46 32.68
C CYS A 92 9.94 22.48 33.71
N SER A 93 9.01 23.06 34.46
CA SER A 93 9.32 24.05 35.50
C SER A 93 10.08 23.47 36.70
N VAL A 94 10.11 22.15 36.85
CA VAL A 94 10.75 21.45 37.98
C VAL A 94 12.15 20.95 37.59
N CYS A 95 12.26 20.17 36.51
CA CYS A 95 13.53 19.56 36.10
C CYS A 95 14.21 20.23 34.89
N GLY A 96 13.52 21.13 34.18
CA GLY A 96 14.07 21.81 32.99
C GLY A 96 14.07 20.97 31.71
N GLU A 97 13.69 19.69 31.76
CA GLU A 97 13.61 18.83 30.58
C GLU A 97 12.46 19.23 29.65
N GLN A 98 12.62 18.98 28.35
CA GLN A 98 11.59 19.29 27.36
C GLN A 98 10.38 18.37 27.53
N MET A 99 9.19 18.97 27.61
CA MET A 99 7.91 18.28 27.67
C MET A 99 7.05 18.64 26.47
N GLU A 100 6.21 17.71 26.06
CA GLU A 100 5.33 17.84 24.91
C GLU A 100 3.95 18.32 25.32
N VAL A 101 3.31 19.13 24.49
CA VAL A 101 1.92 19.55 24.71
C VAL A 101 0.96 18.52 24.09
N ASP A 102 0.83 17.35 24.70
CA ASP A 102 -0.01 16.25 24.20
C ASP A 102 -1.32 16.10 25.01
N HIS A 103 -1.22 16.22 26.34
CA HIS A 103 -2.31 16.03 27.29
C HIS A 103 -3.37 17.12 27.22
N LYS A 104 -4.63 16.73 27.47
CA LYS A 104 -5.81 17.60 27.39
C LYS A 104 -5.71 18.81 28.33
N GLU A 105 -5.17 18.61 29.53
CA GLU A 105 -5.03 19.67 30.53
C GLU A 105 -3.97 20.70 30.12
N THR A 106 -2.82 20.23 29.63
CA THR A 106 -1.76 21.09 29.09
C THR A 106 -2.25 21.90 27.90
N LYS A 107 -3.01 21.29 26.99
CA LYS A 107 -3.63 21.98 25.86
C LYS A 107 -4.64 23.05 26.31
N ARG A 108 -5.40 22.79 27.38
CA ARG A 108 -6.31 23.78 27.97
C ARG A 108 -5.53 24.96 28.53
N ALA A 109 -4.49 24.71 29.33
CA ALA A 109 -3.66 25.75 29.92
C ALA A 109 -2.98 26.62 28.85
N VAL A 110 -2.43 26.01 27.79
CA VAL A 110 -1.84 26.75 26.66
C VAL A 110 -2.90 27.62 25.96
N ARG A 111 -4.11 27.10 25.73
CA ARG A 111 -5.19 27.87 25.12
C ARG A 111 -5.58 29.09 25.96
N GLU A 112 -5.81 28.88 27.25
CA GLU A 112 -6.18 29.95 28.20
C GLU A 112 -5.09 31.03 28.21
N PHE A 113 -3.82 30.62 28.33
CA PHE A 113 -2.69 31.54 28.29
C PHE A 113 -2.64 32.37 27.00
N LEU A 114 -2.82 31.76 25.84
CA LEU A 114 -2.79 32.47 24.55
C LEU A 114 -3.91 33.52 24.47
N ILE A 115 -5.12 33.17 24.90
CA ILE A 115 -6.27 34.10 24.90
C ILE A 115 -6.02 35.27 25.87
N ASP A 116 -5.59 34.98 27.10
CA ASP A 116 -5.38 35.98 28.14
C ASP A 116 -4.27 36.97 27.77
N ASN A 117 -3.27 36.51 27.01
CA ASN A 117 -2.18 37.36 26.51
C ASN A 117 -2.52 38.05 25.17
N GLY A 118 -3.78 37.99 24.72
CA GLY A 118 -4.24 38.70 23.54
C GLY A 118 -3.71 38.12 22.22
N TRP A 119 -3.26 36.86 22.20
CA TRP A 119 -2.88 36.21 20.96
C TRP A 119 -4.12 35.99 20.09
N GLY A 120 -4.04 36.46 18.85
CA GLY A 120 -5.13 36.35 17.90
C GLY A 120 -4.62 36.41 16.47
N HIS A 121 -5.53 36.22 15.52
CA HIS A 121 -5.19 36.40 14.12
C HIS A 121 -4.67 37.82 13.89
N ARG A 122 -3.65 37.93 13.05
CA ARG A 122 -3.05 39.22 12.68
C ARG A 122 -4.10 40.25 12.26
N THR A 123 -5.04 39.85 11.41
CA THR A 123 -6.12 40.71 10.92
C THR A 123 -7.12 41.14 12.01
N CYS A 124 -7.31 40.34 13.06
CA CYS A 124 -8.16 40.72 14.19
C CYS A 124 -7.47 41.79 15.05
N ILE A 125 -6.16 41.64 15.28
CA ILE A 125 -5.35 42.61 16.06
C ILE A 125 -5.27 43.94 15.30
N GLU A 126 -5.04 43.92 13.99
CA GLU A 126 -4.97 45.11 13.13
C GLU A 126 -6.29 45.88 13.03
N ARG A 127 -7.45 45.27 13.35
CA ARG A 127 -8.75 45.95 13.40
C ARG A 127 -9.03 46.67 14.72
N TYR A 128 -8.28 46.32 15.77
CA TYR A 128 -8.48 46.81 17.14
C TYR A 128 -7.44 47.87 17.55
N GLN A 129 -6.43 48.12 16.71
CA GLN A 129 -5.45 49.20 16.82
C GLN A 129 -5.90 50.43 16.03
#